data_AF-A0A453FEQ3-F1
#
_entry.id   AF-A0A453FEQ3-F1
#
_cell.length_a   1.000
_cell.length_b   1.000
_cell.length_c   1.000
_cell.angle_alpha   90.00
_cell.angle_beta   90.00
_cell.angle_gamma   90.00
#
_symmetry.space_group_name_H-M   'P 1'
#
loop_
_entity.id
_entity.type
_entity.pdbx_description
1 polymer ?
#
loop_
_entity_poly.entity_id
_entity_poly.type
_entity_poly.pdbx_seq_one_letter_code
_entity_poly.pdbx_strand_id
1 'polypeptide(L)'
;SYISRSVAGSYDNEAVAIFALIFTFYLYVKTLNTGSLFYATLNALSYFYMVCSWGGYTFIINLIPMHVLLCIVTGRYSSRLYVAYAPLVVLGTLLAALVPVVGFNAVLTSEHFASFLVFIILHVVALVYYIKGLLTPRLFKVAMTFVLTVGL
;
A
#
# COMPACT_ATOMS: atom_id res chain seq x y z
N SER A 1 14.07 10.43 22.49
CA SER A 1 14.19 10.94 21.12
C SER A 1 12.97 11.64 20.54
N TYR A 2 11.72 11.35 20.92
CA TYR A 2 10.58 12.14 20.41
C TYR A 2 10.59 13.57 20.96
N ILE A 3 10.64 13.72 22.30
CA ILE A 3 10.65 15.03 22.97
C ILE A 3 11.76 15.94 22.45
N SER A 4 12.95 15.41 22.16
CA SER A 4 14.08 16.20 21.64
C SER A 4 13.85 16.81 20.25
N ARG A 5 12.89 16.28 19.48
CA ARG A 5 12.52 16.75 18.13
C ARG A 5 11.17 17.48 18.10
N SER A 6 10.52 17.61 19.25
CA SER A 6 9.18 18.22 19.40
C SER A 6 9.09 19.17 20.60
N VAL A 7 10.20 19.80 21.01
CA VAL A 7 10.21 20.76 22.12
C VAL A 7 9.50 22.05 21.70
N ALA A 8 8.82 22.70 22.64
CA ALA A 8 8.27 24.04 22.43
C ALA A 8 9.37 25.02 21.97
N GLY A 9 9.17 25.66 20.83
CA GLY A 9 10.17 26.53 20.18
C GLY A 9 10.98 25.86 19.06
N SER A 10 10.90 24.53 18.91
CA SER A 10 11.51 23.79 17.80
C SER A 10 10.54 23.67 16.62
N TYR A 11 10.67 24.55 15.63
CA TYR A 11 9.86 24.53 14.40
C TYR A 11 10.49 23.63 13.34
N ASP A 12 10.58 22.33 13.63
CA ASP A 12 11.09 21.31 12.72
C ASP A 12 9.94 20.45 12.17
N ASN A 13 10.09 19.98 10.93
CA ASN A 13 9.06 19.23 10.19
C ASN A 13 8.72 17.90 10.86
N GLU A 14 9.65 17.34 11.64
CA GLU A 14 9.51 16.05 12.29
C GLU A 14 8.36 16.01 13.31
N ALA A 15 8.06 17.14 13.98
CA ALA A 15 6.99 17.22 14.97
C ALA A 15 5.61 16.93 14.35
N VAL A 16 5.37 17.46 13.15
CA VAL A 16 4.11 17.27 12.41
C VAL A 16 4.10 15.92 11.68
N ALA A 17 5.26 15.51 11.17
CA ALA A 17 5.42 14.26 10.43
C ALA A 17 5.11 13.02 11.27
N ILE A 18 5.50 13.01 12.55
CA ILE A 18 5.27 11.84 13.41
C ILE A 18 3.78 11.65 13.68
N PHE A 19 3.02 12.74 13.85
CA PHE A 19 1.56 12.67 13.92
C PHE A 19 0.95 12.12 12.63
N ALA A 20 1.35 12.67 11.48
CA ALA A 20 0.89 12.22 10.16
C ALA A 20 1.16 10.72 9.92
N LEU A 21 2.35 10.24 10.33
CA LEU A 21 2.76 8.85 10.20
C LEU A 21 1.90 7.92 11.06
N ILE A 22 1.69 8.25 12.34
CA ILE A 22 0.85 7.45 13.24
C ILE A 22 -0.60 7.45 12.74
N PHE A 23 -1.11 8.59 12.28
CA PHE A 23 -2.47 8.72 11.76
C PHE A 23 -2.68 7.89 10.49
N THR A 24 -1.69 7.87 9.59
CA THR A 24 -1.71 7.03 8.38
C THR A 24 -1.74 5.55 8.74
N PHE A 25 -0.90 5.09 9.69
CA PHE A 25 -0.94 3.69 10.12
C PHE A 25 -2.24 3.32 10.83
N TYR A 26 -2.81 4.22 11.63
CA TYR A 26 -4.11 4.02 12.24
C TYR A 26 -5.20 3.82 11.19
N LEU A 27 -5.27 4.70 10.18
CA LEU A 27 -6.26 4.59 9.10
C LEU A 27 -6.04 3.35 8.24
N TYR A 28 -4.78 2.96 7.99
CA TYR A 28 -4.45 1.72 7.30
C TYR A 28 -5.01 0.49 8.04
N VAL A 29 -4.72 0.36 9.34
CA VAL A 29 -5.23 -0.75 10.16
C VAL A 29 -6.76 -0.69 10.28
N LYS A 30 -7.34 0.51 10.40
CA LYS A 30 -8.81 0.68 10.41
C LYS A 30 -9.43 0.21 9.10
N THR A 31 -8.81 0.50 7.96
CA THR A 31 -9.25 0.06 6.63
C THR A 31 -9.14 -1.46 6.49
N LEU A 32 -8.08 -2.08 7.00
CA LEU A 32 -7.94 -3.55 7.01
C LEU A 32 -9.03 -4.24 7.83
N ASN A 33 -9.39 -3.67 8.98
CA ASN A 33 -10.41 -4.25 9.84
C ASN A 33 -11.81 -4.10 9.25
N THR A 34 -12.14 -2.91 8.71
CA THR A 34 -13.47 -2.58 8.19
C THR A 34 -13.71 -3.03 6.75
N GLY A 35 -12.68 -2.99 5.89
CA GLY A 35 -12.80 -3.23 4.45
C GLY A 35 -13.52 -2.11 3.69
N SER A 36 -13.64 -0.91 4.26
CA SER A 36 -14.36 0.19 3.63
C SER A 36 -13.47 1.06 2.74
N LEU A 37 -13.94 1.35 1.53
CA LEU A 37 -13.31 2.28 0.60
C LEU A 37 -13.20 3.71 1.16
N PHE A 38 -14.12 4.13 2.02
CA PHE A 38 -14.07 5.46 2.65
C PHE A 38 -12.84 5.63 3.55
N TYR A 39 -12.50 4.60 4.34
CA TYR A 39 -11.27 4.66 5.15
C TYR A 39 -10.02 4.52 4.28
N ALA A 40 -10.09 3.79 3.15
CA ALA A 40 -8.99 3.69 2.20
C ALA A 40 -8.66 5.06 1.54
N THR A 41 -9.68 5.83 1.16
CA THR A 41 -9.47 7.18 0.60
C THR A 41 -8.96 8.16 1.65
N LEU A 42 -9.51 8.11 2.88
CA LEU A 42 -8.95 8.88 4.01
C LEU A 42 -7.49 8.53 4.30
N ASN A 43 -7.13 7.24 4.21
CA ASN A 43 -5.75 6.80 4.35
C ASN A 43 -4.85 7.38 3.26
N ALA A 44 -5.30 7.41 2.01
CA ALA A 44 -4.56 8.03 0.91
C ALA A 44 -4.38 9.56 1.11
N LEU A 45 -5.40 10.26 1.63
CA LEU A 45 -5.30 11.68 1.98
C LEU A 45 -4.33 11.92 3.15
N SER A 46 -4.35 11.06 4.16
CA SER A 46 -3.38 11.09 5.26
C SER A 46 -1.96 10.85 4.76
N TYR A 47 -1.78 9.90 3.84
CA TYR A 47 -0.49 9.67 3.19
C TYR A 47 -0.04 10.89 2.38
N PHE A 48 -0.92 11.53 1.62
CA PHE A 48 -0.60 12.78 0.92
C PHE A 48 -0.15 13.88 1.89
N TYR A 49 -0.83 14.04 3.03
CA TYR A 49 -0.40 14.98 4.07
C TYR A 49 1.01 14.67 4.58
N MET A 50 1.35 13.39 4.77
CA MET A 50 2.70 12.97 5.13
C MET A 50 3.74 13.34 4.06
N VAL A 51 3.44 13.09 2.78
CA VAL A 51 4.33 13.44 1.64
C VAL A 51 4.63 14.94 1.62
N CYS A 52 3.62 15.78 1.88
CA CYS A 52 3.79 17.22 1.97
C CYS A 52 4.58 17.67 3.21
N SER A 53 4.53 16.90 4.30
CA SER A 53 5.12 17.29 5.58
C SER A 53 6.58 16.88 5.72
N TRP A 54 6.96 15.68 5.28
CA TRP A 54 8.32 15.16 5.47
C TRP A 54 8.69 14.03 4.50
N GLY A 55 9.96 13.99 4.10
CA GLY A 55 10.51 12.99 3.17
C GLY A 55 10.44 11.54 3.66
N GLY A 56 10.16 11.29 4.94
CA GLY A 56 9.95 9.94 5.48
C GLY A 56 8.67 9.25 5.01
N TYR A 57 7.89 9.84 4.10
CA TYR A 57 6.79 9.14 3.42
C TYR A 57 7.27 7.87 2.67
N THR A 58 8.55 7.84 2.27
CA THR A 58 9.21 6.68 1.64
C THR A 58 9.25 5.48 2.57
N PHE A 59 9.25 5.69 3.89
CA PHE A 59 9.13 4.61 4.87
C PHE A 59 7.75 3.96 4.82
N ILE A 60 6.68 4.76 4.78
CA ILE A 60 5.30 4.26 4.75
C ILE A 60 5.05 3.43 3.48
N ILE A 61 5.47 3.96 2.33
CA ILE A 61 5.23 3.31 1.03
C ILE A 61 6.05 2.03 0.84
N ASN A 62 7.06 1.77 1.66
CA ASN A 62 7.83 0.51 1.65
C ASN A 62 7.40 -0.47 2.75
N LEU A 63 6.99 0.03 3.91
CA LEU A 63 6.54 -0.80 5.02
C LEU A 63 5.17 -1.44 4.75
N ILE A 64 4.23 -0.70 4.17
CA ILE A 64 2.89 -1.22 3.86
C ILE A 64 2.95 -2.36 2.84
N PRO A 65 3.66 -2.24 1.69
CA PRO A 65 3.84 -3.37 0.78
C PRO A 65 4.54 -4.58 1.42
N MET A 66 5.54 -4.36 2.28
CA MET A 66 6.16 -5.46 3.03
C MET A 66 5.16 -6.22 3.90
N HIS A 67 4.27 -5.50 4.60
CA HIS A 67 3.18 -6.12 5.36
C HIS A 67 2.22 -6.90 4.44
N VAL A 68 1.81 -6.32 3.31
CA VAL A 68 0.92 -6.99 2.33
C VAL A 68 1.57 -8.25 1.76
N LEU A 69 2.85 -8.18 1.38
CA LEU A 69 3.61 -9.32 0.87
C LEU A 69 3.69 -10.43 1.91
N LEU A 70 3.93 -10.10 3.18
CA LEU A 70 3.95 -11.06 4.27
C LEU A 70 2.57 -11.70 4.49
N CYS A 71 1.48 -10.95 4.37
CA CYS A 71 0.12 -11.51 4.41
C CYS A 71 -0.14 -12.48 3.25
N ILE A 72 0.38 -12.19 2.05
CA ILE A 72 0.26 -13.09 0.89
C ILE A 72 1.07 -14.37 1.10
N VAL A 73 2.34 -14.27 1.52
CA VAL A 73 3.23 -15.41 1.75
C VAL A 73 2.71 -16.31 2.88
N THR A 74 2.14 -15.75 3.94
CA THR A 74 1.50 -16.51 5.03
C THR A 74 0.13 -17.09 4.65
N GLY A 75 -0.34 -16.87 3.42
CA GLY A 75 -1.63 -17.38 2.93
C GLY A 75 -2.85 -16.65 3.51
N ARG A 76 -2.67 -15.54 4.21
CA ARG A 76 -3.73 -14.74 4.85
C ARG A 76 -4.28 -13.66 3.93
N TYR A 77 -4.53 -14.01 2.66
CA TYR A 77 -5.17 -13.09 1.72
C TYR A 77 -6.66 -12.92 2.04
N SER A 78 -7.15 -11.68 2.00
CA SER A 78 -8.56 -11.32 2.17
C SER A 78 -8.91 -10.17 1.24
N SER A 79 -10.16 -10.09 0.77
CA SER A 79 -10.64 -8.96 -0.05
C SER A 79 -10.44 -7.61 0.64
N ARG A 80 -10.42 -7.57 1.98
CA ARG A 80 -10.13 -6.36 2.77
C ARG A 80 -8.69 -5.88 2.59
N LEU A 81 -7.73 -6.79 2.42
CA LEU A 81 -6.33 -6.46 2.14
C LEU A 81 -6.21 -5.77 0.79
N TYR A 82 -6.96 -6.26 -0.21
CA TYR A 82 -7.01 -5.65 -1.53
C TYR A 82 -7.57 -4.23 -1.48
N VAL A 83 -8.71 -4.04 -0.80
CA VAL A 83 -9.35 -2.72 -0.65
C VAL A 83 -8.49 -1.75 0.16
N ALA A 84 -7.67 -2.22 1.11
CA ALA A 84 -6.79 -1.36 1.87
C ALA A 84 -5.56 -0.90 1.08
N TYR A 85 -5.01 -1.76 0.24
CA TYR A 85 -3.74 -1.50 -0.45
C TYR A 85 -3.91 -0.89 -1.84
N ALA A 86 -4.84 -1.37 -2.65
CA ALA A 86 -4.95 -0.93 -4.03
C ALA A 86 -5.27 0.58 -4.17
N PRO A 87 -6.26 1.15 -3.42
CA PRO A 87 -6.51 2.59 -3.45
C PRO A 87 -5.34 3.41 -2.90
N LEU A 88 -4.60 2.89 -1.92
CA LEU A 88 -3.45 3.59 -1.36
C LEU A 88 -2.33 3.76 -2.40
N VAL A 89 -2.02 2.71 -3.18
CA VAL A 89 -0.99 2.81 -4.23
C VAL A 89 -1.48 3.74 -5.35
N VAL A 90 -2.69 3.57 -5.85
CA VAL A 90 -3.20 4.38 -6.96
C VAL A 90 -3.37 5.85 -6.56
N LEU A 91 -4.17 6.12 -5.54
CA LEU A 91 -4.45 7.49 -5.11
C LEU A 91 -3.24 8.12 -4.43
N GLY A 92 -2.50 7.36 -3.62
CA GLY A 92 -1.32 7.88 -2.93
C GLY A 92 -0.22 8.29 -3.90
N THR A 93 0.06 7.50 -4.95
CA THR A 93 1.05 7.87 -5.98
C THR A 93 0.57 9.06 -6.81
N LEU A 94 -0.70 9.10 -7.21
CA LEU A 94 -1.25 10.22 -7.96
C LEU A 94 -1.18 11.53 -7.16
N LEU A 95 -1.56 11.49 -5.88
CA LEU A 95 -1.50 12.65 -5.00
C LEU A 95 -0.05 13.06 -4.69
N ALA A 96 0.85 12.09 -4.48
CA ALA A 96 2.27 12.38 -4.26
C ALA A 96 2.92 13.08 -5.46
N ALA A 97 2.54 12.70 -6.69
CA ALA A 97 3.04 13.33 -7.90
C ALA A 97 2.61 14.81 -8.06
N LEU A 98 1.54 15.24 -7.37
CA LEU A 98 1.11 16.64 -7.36
C LEU A 98 2.05 17.55 -6.55
N VAL A 99 2.86 16.99 -5.65
CA VAL A 99 3.80 17.77 -4.84
C VAL A 99 5.00 18.14 -5.73
N PRO A 100 5.29 19.43 -5.98
CA PRO A 100 6.31 19.83 -6.95
C PRO A 100 7.71 19.29 -6.65
N VAL A 101 8.03 19.11 -5.38
CA VAL A 101 9.32 18.56 -4.91
C VAL A 101 9.47 17.07 -5.27
N VAL A 102 8.35 16.33 -5.30
CA VAL A 102 8.31 14.92 -5.66
C VAL A 102 8.11 14.76 -7.17
N GLY A 103 7.10 15.40 -7.74
CA GLY A 103 6.79 15.35 -9.17
C GLY A 103 6.78 13.91 -9.71
N PHE A 104 7.41 13.70 -10.86
CA PHE A 104 7.54 12.37 -11.47
C PHE A 104 8.55 11.45 -10.77
N ASN A 105 9.28 11.92 -9.76
CA ASN A 105 10.17 11.06 -8.98
C ASN A 105 9.39 9.97 -8.24
N ALA A 106 8.10 10.19 -7.94
CA ALA A 106 7.23 9.15 -7.36
C ALA A 106 7.13 7.87 -8.22
N VAL A 107 7.40 7.96 -9.54
CA VAL A 107 7.35 6.83 -10.47
C VAL A 107 8.75 6.42 -10.92
N LEU A 108 9.64 7.39 -11.10
CA LEU A 108 10.98 7.15 -11.67
C LEU A 108 12.00 6.65 -10.65
N THR A 109 11.82 6.92 -9.35
CA THR A 109 12.78 6.49 -8.33
C THR A 109 12.54 5.05 -7.90
N SER A 110 13.64 4.35 -7.60
CA SER A 110 13.61 2.98 -7.10
C SER A 110 12.92 2.84 -5.74
N GLU A 111 12.76 3.93 -5.00
CA GLU A 111 12.19 3.94 -3.64
C GLU A 111 10.70 3.55 -3.62
N HIS A 112 9.99 3.72 -4.73
CA HIS A 112 8.58 3.35 -4.87
C HIS A 112 8.36 2.00 -5.57
N PHE A 113 9.42 1.41 -6.12
CA PHE A 113 9.34 0.23 -6.97
C PHE A 113 8.79 -1.00 -6.24
N ALA A 114 9.15 -1.16 -4.95
CA ALA A 114 8.63 -2.25 -4.12
C ALA A 114 7.10 -2.19 -4.00
N SER A 115 6.52 -0.99 -3.93
CA SER A 115 5.07 -0.82 -3.85
C SER A 115 4.39 -1.20 -5.17
N PHE A 116 4.93 -0.80 -6.32
CA PHE A 116 4.37 -1.20 -7.61
C PHE A 116 4.49 -2.70 -7.86
N LEU A 117 5.61 -3.32 -7.45
CA LEU A 117 5.81 -4.77 -7.57
C LEU A 117 4.76 -5.53 -6.74
N VAL A 118 4.58 -5.18 -5.47
CA VAL A 118 3.58 -5.84 -4.61
C VAL A 118 2.16 -5.58 -5.11
N PHE A 119 1.90 -4.41 -5.70
CA PHE A 119 0.61 -4.11 -6.34
C PHE A 119 0.30 -5.06 -7.50
N ILE A 120 1.29 -5.35 -8.36
CA ILE A 120 1.14 -6.33 -9.44
C ILE A 120 0.89 -7.72 -8.88
N ILE A 121 1.68 -8.16 -7.90
CA ILE A 121 1.48 -9.47 -7.24
C ILE A 121 0.08 -9.58 -6.65
N LEU A 122 -0.39 -8.52 -5.97
CA LEU A 122 -1.72 -8.50 -5.37
C LEU A 122 -2.82 -8.67 -6.42
N HIS A 123 -2.70 -8.06 -7.60
CA HIS A 123 -3.66 -8.22 -8.70
C HIS A 123 -3.68 -9.66 -9.23
N VAL A 124 -2.51 -10.26 -9.42
CA VAL A 124 -2.39 -11.66 -9.85
C VAL A 124 -3.04 -12.60 -8.83
N VAL A 125 -2.75 -12.41 -7.54
CA VAL A 125 -3.35 -13.18 -6.46
C VAL A 125 -4.87 -13.00 -6.43
N ALA A 126 -5.36 -11.77 -6.53
CA ALA A 126 -6.81 -11.49 -6.56
C ALA A 126 -7.50 -12.19 -7.73
N LEU A 127 -6.89 -12.18 -8.92
CA LEU A 127 -7.40 -12.87 -10.10
C LEU A 127 -7.42 -14.39 -9.91
N VAL A 128 -6.37 -14.98 -9.33
CA VAL A 128 -6.33 -16.42 -9.01
C VAL A 128 -7.44 -16.79 -8.01
N TYR A 129 -7.65 -15.98 -6.97
CA TYR A 129 -8.74 -16.20 -6.00
C TYR A 129 -10.13 -16.06 -6.65
N TYR A 130 -10.30 -15.14 -7.60
CA TYR A 130 -11.55 -14.98 -8.35
C TYR A 130 -11.84 -16.20 -9.23
N ILE A 131 -10.85 -16.68 -9.99
CA ILE A 131 -10.96 -17.90 -10.82
C ILE A 131 -11.25 -19.13 -9.94
N LYS A 132 -10.58 -19.28 -8.79
CA LYS A 132 -10.88 -20.35 -7.83
C LYS A 132 -12.33 -20.34 -7.33
N GLY A 133 -12.95 -19.16 -7.22
CA GLY A 133 -14.35 -19.04 -6.83
C GLY A 133 -15.35 -19.46 -7.91
N LEU A 134 -14.96 -19.36 -9.19
CA LEU A 134 -15.82 -19.68 -10.33
C LEU A 134 -15.68 -21.15 -10.79
N LEU A 135 -14.48 -21.75 -10.67
CA LEU A 135 -14.21 -23.09 -11.20
C LEU A 135 -14.27 -24.17 -10.11
N THR A 136 -14.82 -25.33 -10.46
CA THR A 136 -14.75 -26.54 -9.64
C THR A 136 -13.28 -26.94 -9.40
N PRO A 137 -12.88 -27.48 -8.23
CA PRO A 137 -11.48 -27.77 -7.89
C PRO A 137 -10.72 -28.65 -8.89
N ARG A 138 -11.41 -29.49 -9.67
CA ARG A 138 -10.82 -30.29 -10.75
C ARG A 138 -10.42 -29.43 -11.96
N LEU A 139 -11.28 -28.51 -12.37
CA LEU A 139 -11.06 -27.57 -13.46
C LEU A 139 -9.98 -26.53 -13.11
N PHE A 140 -9.88 -26.13 -11.83
CA PHE A 140 -8.81 -25.26 -11.36
C PHE A 140 -7.41 -25.90 -11.54
N LYS A 141 -7.26 -27.19 -11.21
CA LYS A 141 -5.99 -27.92 -11.45
C LYS A 141 -5.64 -27.95 -12.94
N VAL A 142 -6.62 -28.23 -13.81
CA VAL A 142 -6.41 -28.26 -15.26
C VAL A 142 -6.04 -26.88 -15.81
N ALA A 143 -6.72 -25.82 -15.37
CA ALA A 143 -6.42 -24.45 -15.76
C ALA A 143 -5.00 -24.02 -15.30
N MET A 144 -4.60 -24.39 -14.09
CA MET A 144 -3.25 -24.09 -13.57
C MET A 144 -2.18 -24.85 -14.36
N THR A 145 -2.41 -26.13 -14.68
CA THR A 145 -1.51 -26.90 -15.54
C THR A 145 -1.43 -26.30 -16.94
N PHE A 146 -2.56 -25.86 -17.52
CA PHE A 146 -2.60 -25.27 -18.85
C PHE A 146 -1.82 -23.94 -18.92
N VAL A 147 -1.97 -23.08 -17.92
CA VAL A 147 -1.18 -21.83 -17.82
C VAL A 147 0.31 -22.13 -17.68
N LEU A 148 0.68 -23.16 -16.90
CA LEU A 148 2.08 -23.56 -16.73
C LEU A 148 2.68 -24.23 -17.98
N THR A 149 1.90 -24.95 -18.79
CA THR A 149 2.40 -25.59 -20.03
C THR A 149 2.37 -24.71 -21.26
N VAL A 150 1.53 -23.67 -21.29
CA VAL A 150 1.47 -22.70 -22.41
C VAL A 150 2.38 -21.49 -22.13
N GLY A 151 2.67 -21.20 -20.86
CA GLY A 151 3.57 -20.12 -20.44
C GLY A 151 5.06 -20.49 -20.38
N LEU A 152 5.41 -21.75 -20.66
CA LEU A 152 6.78 -22.30 -20.75
C LEU A 152 7.10 -22.62 -22.20
#